data_AF-A0A7M5UGV7-F1
#
_entry.id   AF-A0A7M5UGV7-F1
#
_cell.length_a   1.000
_cell.length_b   1.000
_cell.length_c   1.000
_cell.angle_alpha   90.00
_cell.angle_beta   90.00
_cell.angle_gamma   90.00
#
_symmetry.space_group_name_H-M   'P 1'
#
loop_
_entity.id
_entity.type
_entity.pdbx_description
1 polymer ?
#
loop_
_entity_poly.entity_id
_entity_poly.type
_entity_poly.pdbx_seq_one_letter_code
_entity_poly.pdbx_strand_id
1 'polypeptide(L)'
;MKFKLMYISFAFILLVFTKQIFASNIIRRTSSNEGTFQIRRRGKRIATTPYKTFEVPELFDCADACVYDTPCKSINVNKNSSPWICELVSDDRNTKDEYVDAPGVDHYDTGWTSISIITNYDNNMCLVSKYYRCNLPTDSVWEHIVVETDMTVCNENPAALFHFDRDTGRLVHHCSGYQVCPLHPFGSTSWVGIVKTGCNWYQDINDYFHTWRRNFLGYLYSNNLCPHFQSWDWAQGKPLMLYHCEHWEPRRVMKFPSIPHGPVYVQVVMGLSYSKNWDEYINHPKFTGAQAPDFVGHQDDFFTASGSWTEGYGMRFEAIFVAPSTGDYKFRIYCDDICMFNMGTSPQTKTTIIDYRTPDMTPNYLAFTFTAQESPGSHSLLKGVGYYVEMLLREDMYGDHAELMFFEPSEQLWRPMASKYLKRYR
;
A
#
# COMPACT_ATOMS: atom_id res chain seq x y z
N MET A 1 24.95 -64.29 4.19
CA MET A 1 24.66 -65.70 4.52
C MET A 1 24.34 -65.78 6.00
N LYS A 2 23.06 -66.06 6.34
CA LYS A 2 22.48 -66.54 7.63
C LYS A 2 22.55 -65.58 8.86
N PHE A 3 21.42 -64.95 9.26
CA PHE A 3 20.29 -65.43 10.13
C PHE A 3 20.66 -65.32 11.64
N LYS A 4 19.88 -64.80 12.61
CA LYS A 4 18.44 -64.70 12.96
C LYS A 4 18.34 -63.74 14.19
N LEU A 5 17.22 -63.25 14.76
CA LEU A 5 15.78 -63.08 14.48
C LEU A 5 15.10 -62.85 15.86
N MET A 6 14.20 -61.86 16.00
CA MET A 6 12.97 -61.85 16.85
C MET A 6 12.38 -60.43 16.85
N TYR A 7 11.31 -60.11 16.12
CA TYR A 7 9.86 -60.38 16.36
C TYR A 7 9.31 -59.82 17.69
N ILE A 8 8.37 -58.86 17.58
CA ILE A 8 7.00 -58.93 18.13
C ILE A 8 6.10 -58.02 17.27
N SER A 9 4.95 -58.57 16.87
CA SER A 9 3.94 -58.02 15.97
C SER A 9 2.71 -57.49 16.73
N PHE A 10 2.01 -56.53 16.09
CA PHE A 10 0.56 -56.33 15.98
C PHE A 10 -0.41 -57.05 16.94
N ALA A 11 -1.42 -56.34 17.47
CA ALA A 11 -2.80 -56.36 16.95
C ALA A 11 -3.87 -55.77 17.92
N PHE A 12 -4.77 -54.97 17.33
CA PHE A 12 -6.24 -54.93 17.49
C PHE A 12 -6.90 -55.15 18.87
N ILE A 13 -7.67 -54.15 19.31
CA ILE A 13 -8.98 -54.37 19.96
C ILE A 13 -10.02 -53.42 19.32
N LEU A 14 -11.09 -54.00 18.79
CA LEU A 14 -12.30 -53.38 18.26
C LEU A 14 -13.50 -53.89 19.10
N LEU A 15 -14.58 -53.08 19.18
CA LEU A 15 -15.97 -53.39 19.62
C LEU A 15 -16.20 -53.47 21.15
N VAL A 16 -17.24 -52.86 21.78
CA VAL A 16 -18.65 -52.61 21.41
C VAL A 16 -19.26 -51.43 22.20
N PHE A 17 -20.08 -50.63 21.49
CA PHE A 17 -21.24 -49.80 21.87
C PHE A 17 -21.60 -49.50 23.35
N THR A 18 -21.88 -48.23 23.62
CA THR A 18 -23.18 -47.80 24.19
C THR A 18 -23.57 -46.40 23.67
N LYS A 19 -24.78 -46.32 23.10
CA LYS A 19 -25.50 -45.08 22.77
C LYS A 19 -25.84 -44.35 24.07
N GLN A 20 -25.57 -43.05 24.15
CA GLN A 20 -26.41 -42.17 24.95
C GLN A 20 -26.58 -40.81 24.27
N ILE A 21 -27.83 -40.61 23.86
CA ILE A 21 -28.39 -39.41 23.26
C ILE A 21 -28.53 -38.39 24.40
N PHE A 22 -27.88 -37.23 24.29
CA PHE A 22 -28.32 -36.03 25.01
C PHE A 22 -28.90 -35.04 24.02
N ALA A 23 -30.23 -34.96 24.04
CA ALA A 23 -31.00 -33.92 23.42
C ALA A 23 -30.75 -32.60 24.18
N SER A 24 -30.22 -31.59 23.50
CA SER A 24 -30.37 -30.21 23.93
C SER A 24 -31.55 -29.60 23.17
N ASN A 25 -32.51 -29.12 23.96
CA ASN A 25 -33.77 -28.56 23.52
C ASN A 25 -33.55 -27.32 22.64
N ILE A 26 -33.78 -27.44 21.33
CA ILE A 26 -34.07 -26.29 20.48
C ILE A 26 -35.50 -25.86 20.79
N ILE A 27 -35.65 -24.86 21.66
CA ILE A 27 -36.88 -24.10 21.78
C ILE A 27 -36.98 -23.25 20.50
N ARG A 28 -37.77 -23.73 19.52
CA ARG A 28 -38.30 -22.87 18.45
C ARG A 28 -39.29 -21.89 19.07
N ARG A 29 -38.83 -20.66 19.37
CA ARG A 29 -39.71 -19.50 19.43
C ARG A 29 -39.89 -18.98 18.00
N THR A 30 -40.99 -19.35 17.35
CA THR A 30 -41.50 -18.60 16.21
C THR A 30 -42.27 -17.40 16.75
N SER A 31 -41.62 -16.25 16.88
CA SER A 31 -42.33 -14.96 16.95
C SER A 31 -42.38 -14.38 15.54
N SER A 32 -43.55 -14.44 14.91
CA SER A 32 -43.86 -13.63 13.73
C SER A 32 -44.01 -12.18 14.19
N ASN A 33 -42.95 -11.38 14.08
CA ASN A 33 -43.03 -9.95 14.31
C ASN A 33 -43.62 -9.28 13.06
N GLU A 34 -44.95 -9.14 13.03
CA GLU A 34 -45.59 -8.18 12.13
C GLU A 34 -45.34 -6.77 12.69
N GLY A 35 -44.64 -5.94 11.92
CA GLY A 35 -44.33 -4.55 12.27
C GLY A 35 -44.93 -3.58 11.27
N THR A 36 -45.19 -2.35 11.71
CA THR A 36 -45.55 -1.23 10.82
C THR A 36 -44.44 -0.19 10.84
N PHE A 37 -43.92 0.15 9.66
CA PHE A 37 -42.94 1.22 9.51
C PHE A 37 -43.66 2.58 9.43
N GLN A 38 -43.20 3.59 10.15
CA GLN A 38 -43.78 4.94 10.13
C GLN A 38 -42.78 5.94 9.58
N ILE A 39 -43.16 6.67 8.54
CA ILE A 39 -42.39 7.81 8.04
C ILE A 39 -42.99 9.10 8.62
N ARG A 40 -42.14 9.91 9.23
CA ARG A 40 -42.50 11.22 9.80
C ARG A 40 -41.60 12.31 9.23
N ARG A 41 -42.19 13.44 8.84
CA ARG A 41 -41.47 14.66 8.49
C ARG A 41 -41.94 15.78 9.42
N ARG A 42 -41.00 16.41 10.13
CA ARG A 42 -41.26 17.46 11.14
C ARG A 42 -42.39 17.09 12.13
N GLY A 43 -42.32 15.86 12.66
CA GLY A 43 -43.27 15.38 13.68
C GLY A 43 -44.66 14.99 13.17
N LYS A 44 -45.01 15.22 11.89
CA LYS A 44 -46.27 14.73 11.29
C LYS A 44 -46.07 13.42 10.55
N ARG A 45 -46.99 12.47 10.78
CA ARG A 45 -47.04 11.13 10.16
C ARG A 45 -47.57 11.25 8.73
N ILE A 46 -46.81 10.75 7.76
CA ILE A 46 -47.11 10.91 6.33
C ILE A 46 -47.32 9.59 5.59
N ALA A 47 -46.84 8.46 6.13
CA ALA A 47 -47.15 7.14 5.59
C ALA A 47 -47.04 6.04 6.66
N THR A 48 -47.74 4.92 6.45
CA THR A 48 -47.58 3.69 7.25
C THR A 48 -47.75 2.49 6.33
N THR A 49 -46.77 1.59 6.32
CA THR A 49 -46.78 0.40 5.47
C THR A 49 -46.51 -0.85 6.33
N PRO A 50 -47.35 -1.89 6.25
CA PRO A 50 -47.07 -3.20 6.85
C PRO A 50 -46.11 -4.00 5.98
N TYR A 51 -45.23 -4.81 6.58
CA TYR A 51 -44.37 -5.74 5.84
C TYR A 51 -44.41 -7.16 6.42
N LYS A 52 -44.20 -8.16 5.54
CA LYS A 52 -44.01 -9.58 5.87
C LYS A 52 -42.72 -10.06 5.21
N THR A 53 -41.88 -10.77 5.98
CA THR A 53 -40.56 -11.25 5.55
C THR A 53 -40.66 -12.26 4.39
N PHE A 54 -40.01 -11.93 3.28
CA PHE A 54 -39.34 -12.87 2.38
C PHE A 54 -37.85 -12.46 2.30
N GLU A 55 -36.98 -13.42 2.02
CA GLU A 55 -35.50 -13.34 2.01
C GLU A 55 -34.96 -12.07 1.32
N VAL A 56 -33.87 -11.50 1.86
CA VAL A 56 -33.39 -10.13 1.65
C VAL A 56 -31.87 -10.18 1.38
N PRO A 57 -31.19 -9.19 0.75
CA PRO A 57 -31.59 -8.13 -0.20
C PRO A 57 -30.61 -7.95 -1.40
N GLU A 58 -31.04 -7.27 -2.47
CA GLU A 58 -30.27 -6.14 -3.02
C GLU A 58 -31.25 -5.06 -3.52
N LEU A 59 -31.52 -4.09 -2.66
CA LEU A 59 -32.12 -2.80 -3.01
C LEU A 59 -31.35 -1.78 -2.20
N PHE A 60 -30.30 -1.23 -2.78
CA PHE A 60 -29.59 -0.08 -2.21
C PHE A 60 -30.49 1.16 -2.34
N ASP A 61 -30.67 1.85 -1.22
CA ASP A 61 -31.39 3.12 -1.11
C ASP A 61 -30.38 4.24 -1.40
N CYS A 62 -30.63 5.17 -2.34
CA CYS A 62 -29.68 6.27 -2.66
C CYS A 62 -29.39 7.17 -1.41
N ALA A 63 -30.05 6.94 -0.27
CA ALA A 63 -29.89 7.68 0.98
C ALA A 63 -28.52 7.49 1.66
N ASP A 64 -27.81 6.37 1.42
CA ASP A 64 -26.55 6.07 2.10
C ASP A 64 -25.34 6.86 1.55
N ALA A 65 -25.49 7.52 0.38
CA ALA A 65 -24.44 8.35 -0.22
C ALA A 65 -24.23 9.72 0.50
N CYS A 66 -25.05 10.04 1.51
CA CYS A 66 -25.01 11.33 2.21
C CYS A 66 -24.24 11.30 3.54
N VAL A 67 -23.25 10.43 3.68
CA VAL A 67 -22.39 10.37 4.86
C VAL A 67 -20.94 10.53 4.40
N TYR A 68 -20.22 11.44 5.07
CA TYR A 68 -18.86 11.94 4.82
C TYR A 68 -18.78 13.30 4.07
N ASP A 69 -18.55 14.33 4.89
CA ASP A 69 -17.98 15.66 4.62
C ASP A 69 -18.66 16.69 3.70
N THR A 70 -19.83 16.44 3.11
CA THR A 70 -20.65 17.53 2.51
C THR A 70 -22.17 17.33 2.69
N PRO A 71 -22.92 18.31 3.22
CA PRO A 71 -24.38 18.18 3.37
C PRO A 71 -25.07 18.26 1.99
N CYS A 72 -25.57 17.14 1.49
CA CYS A 72 -26.40 17.10 0.30
C CYS A 72 -27.80 17.68 0.58
N LYS A 73 -28.31 18.53 -0.33
CA LYS A 73 -29.62 19.20 -0.17
C LYS A 73 -30.77 18.36 -0.71
N SER A 74 -30.54 17.60 -1.78
CA SER A 74 -31.52 16.70 -2.39
C SER A 74 -30.84 15.68 -3.31
N ILE A 75 -31.42 14.49 -3.38
CA ILE A 75 -31.08 13.43 -4.35
C ILE A 75 -32.20 13.36 -5.38
N ASN A 76 -31.86 13.43 -6.67
CA ASN A 76 -32.80 13.15 -7.76
C ASN A 76 -32.53 11.76 -8.33
N VAL A 77 -33.58 10.97 -8.57
CA VAL A 77 -33.47 9.65 -9.20
C VAL A 77 -34.14 9.69 -10.55
N ASN A 78 -33.38 9.53 -11.63
CA ASN A 78 -33.95 9.42 -12.96
C ASN A 78 -34.36 7.96 -13.23
N LYS A 79 -35.66 7.70 -13.14
CA LYS A 79 -36.24 6.35 -13.35
C LYS A 79 -36.37 5.95 -14.82
N ASN A 80 -36.03 6.83 -15.75
CA ASN A 80 -36.16 6.60 -17.19
C ASN A 80 -34.83 6.20 -17.87
N SER A 81 -33.70 6.21 -17.16
CA SER A 81 -32.43 5.65 -17.65
C SER A 81 -32.28 4.19 -17.20
N SER A 82 -31.62 3.35 -18.01
CA SER A 82 -31.20 2.01 -17.59
C SER A 82 -29.69 1.89 -17.75
N PRO A 83 -28.92 1.80 -16.65
CA PRO A 83 -29.37 1.78 -15.25
C PRO A 83 -29.87 3.16 -14.72
N TRP A 84 -30.58 3.15 -13.60
CA TRP A 84 -31.05 4.36 -12.91
C TRP A 84 -29.86 5.23 -12.50
N ILE A 85 -29.95 6.54 -12.74
CA ILE A 85 -28.91 7.51 -12.36
C ILE A 85 -29.38 8.25 -11.10
N CYS A 86 -28.60 8.21 -10.01
CA CYS A 86 -28.77 9.12 -8.86
C CYS A 86 -27.94 10.39 -9.14
N GLU A 87 -28.56 11.56 -9.11
CA GLU A 87 -27.90 12.86 -9.30
C GLU A 87 -27.85 13.60 -7.96
N LEU A 88 -26.65 13.99 -7.52
CA LEU A 88 -26.41 14.75 -6.29
C LEU A 88 -26.38 16.24 -6.60
N VAL A 89 -27.20 17.01 -5.90
CA VAL A 89 -27.21 18.48 -6.03
C VAL A 89 -26.50 19.10 -4.82
N SER A 90 -25.28 19.60 -5.04
CA SER A 90 -24.53 20.41 -4.06
C SER A 90 -24.82 21.91 -4.26
N ASP A 91 -24.57 22.74 -3.24
CA ASP A 91 -24.95 24.17 -3.23
C ASP A 91 -23.99 25.07 -4.06
N ASP A 92 -22.98 24.49 -4.74
CA ASP A 92 -21.99 25.27 -5.48
C ASP A 92 -22.34 25.33 -6.97
N ARG A 93 -22.85 26.49 -7.43
CA ARG A 93 -23.28 26.68 -8.84
C ARG A 93 -22.12 26.73 -9.85
N ASN A 94 -20.92 26.30 -9.47
CA ASN A 94 -19.70 26.41 -10.28
C ASN A 94 -18.93 25.10 -10.51
N THR A 95 -19.43 23.94 -10.07
CA THR A 95 -18.85 22.65 -10.47
C THR A 95 -19.69 22.01 -11.57
N LYS A 96 -19.14 21.97 -12.78
CA LYS A 96 -19.70 21.19 -13.90
C LYS A 96 -19.46 19.69 -13.67
N ASP A 97 -20.53 18.92 -13.86
CA ASP A 97 -20.62 17.54 -14.32
C ASP A 97 -19.53 16.57 -13.81
N GLU A 98 -19.72 15.99 -12.62
CA GLU A 98 -19.14 14.69 -12.29
C GLU A 98 -19.98 13.58 -12.93
N TYR A 99 -19.39 12.87 -13.89
CA TYR A 99 -19.95 11.63 -14.44
C TYR A 99 -19.75 10.50 -13.43
N VAL A 100 -20.85 9.93 -12.95
CA VAL A 100 -20.85 8.66 -12.20
C VAL A 100 -21.10 7.54 -13.19
N ASP A 101 -20.14 6.64 -13.35
CA ASP A 101 -20.22 5.50 -14.27
C ASP A 101 -21.33 4.50 -13.87
N ALA A 102 -21.92 3.89 -14.89
CA ALA A 102 -23.00 2.91 -14.78
C ALA A 102 -22.51 1.56 -14.22
N PRO A 103 -23.16 0.97 -13.20
CA PRO A 103 -22.78 -0.33 -12.67
C PRO A 103 -23.31 -1.46 -13.55
N GLY A 104 -22.41 -2.39 -13.94
CA GLY A 104 -22.75 -3.57 -14.74
C GLY A 104 -21.60 -4.54 -15.03
N VAL A 105 -20.41 -4.27 -14.50
CA VAL A 105 -19.32 -5.25 -14.38
C VAL A 105 -19.12 -5.43 -12.88
N ASP A 106 -19.03 -6.67 -12.41
CA ASP A 106 -18.78 -7.00 -10.99
C ASP A 106 -17.49 -6.30 -10.50
N HIS A 107 -17.62 -5.07 -10.03
CA HIS A 107 -16.60 -4.41 -9.24
C HIS A 107 -16.72 -4.99 -7.85
N TYR A 108 -15.84 -5.96 -7.56
CA TYR A 108 -15.45 -6.22 -6.19
C TYR A 108 -15.20 -4.86 -5.51
N ASP A 109 -15.94 -4.58 -4.44
CA ASP A 109 -15.57 -3.56 -3.46
C ASP A 109 -14.19 -3.95 -2.92
N THR A 110 -13.16 -3.40 -3.55
CA THR A 110 -11.81 -3.95 -3.55
C THR A 110 -10.88 -3.19 -2.62
N GLY A 111 -11.40 -2.17 -1.91
CA GLY A 111 -10.56 -1.32 -1.06
C GLY A 111 -9.53 -0.47 -1.84
N TRP A 112 -9.60 -0.41 -3.17
CA TRP A 112 -8.75 0.49 -3.97
C TRP A 112 -9.20 1.93 -3.75
N THR A 113 -8.42 2.70 -3.00
CA THR A 113 -8.80 4.06 -2.62
C THR A 113 -8.43 5.11 -3.67
N SER A 114 -7.74 4.77 -4.76
CA SER A 114 -7.35 5.76 -5.77
C SER A 114 -7.06 5.18 -7.16
N ILE A 115 -7.68 5.76 -8.18
CA ILE A 115 -7.42 5.53 -9.62
C ILE A 115 -6.72 6.78 -10.17
N SER A 116 -5.66 6.61 -10.96
CA SER A 116 -4.98 7.72 -11.61
C SER A 116 -4.18 7.26 -12.83
N ILE A 117 -3.92 8.19 -13.74
CA ILE A 117 -2.82 8.07 -14.70
C ILE A 117 -1.47 8.11 -13.95
N ILE A 118 -0.45 7.46 -14.52
CA ILE A 118 0.93 7.60 -14.08
C ILE A 118 1.64 8.50 -15.07
N THR A 119 2.26 9.59 -14.60
CA THR A 119 2.92 10.59 -15.45
C THR A 119 4.39 10.73 -15.11
N ASN A 120 5.16 11.34 -16.00
CA ASN A 120 6.50 11.79 -15.64
C ASN A 120 6.46 13.05 -14.74
N TYR A 121 7.63 13.54 -14.35
CA TYR A 121 7.77 14.76 -13.53
C TYR A 121 7.05 16.00 -14.11
N ASP A 122 7.20 16.24 -15.42
CA ASP A 122 6.65 17.42 -16.11
C ASP A 122 5.14 17.27 -16.45
N ASN A 123 4.53 16.12 -16.17
CA ASN A 123 3.14 15.78 -16.53
C ASN A 123 2.83 15.93 -18.04
N ASN A 124 3.82 15.71 -18.90
CA ASN A 124 3.69 15.84 -20.36
C ASN A 124 3.71 14.49 -21.09
N MET A 125 3.67 13.40 -20.35
CA MET A 125 3.56 12.04 -20.84
C MET A 125 2.99 11.14 -19.74
N CYS A 126 2.45 10.00 -20.15
CA CYS A 126 1.92 8.99 -19.25
C CYS A 126 2.36 7.58 -19.62
N LEU A 127 2.04 6.65 -18.73
CA LEU A 127 2.08 5.22 -18.98
C LEU A 127 0.73 4.73 -19.53
N VAL A 128 0.79 3.86 -20.52
CA VAL A 128 -0.41 3.22 -21.11
C VAL A 128 -0.09 1.78 -21.51
N SER A 129 -1.12 0.93 -21.60
CA SER A 129 -0.98 -0.38 -22.23
C SER A 129 -0.44 -0.25 -23.67
N LYS A 130 0.49 -1.13 -24.10
CA LYS A 130 1.15 -1.05 -25.41
C LYS A 130 0.20 -0.91 -26.60
N TYR A 131 -0.97 -1.55 -26.52
CA TYR A 131 -1.96 -1.53 -27.58
C TYR A 131 -3.21 -0.73 -27.22
N TYR A 132 -3.11 0.17 -26.23
CA TYR A 132 -4.17 1.12 -25.88
C TYR A 132 -5.50 0.43 -25.56
N ARG A 133 -5.46 -0.73 -24.91
CA ARG A 133 -6.62 -1.62 -24.74
C ARG A 133 -6.75 -2.16 -23.33
N CYS A 134 -7.99 -2.41 -22.95
CA CYS A 134 -8.32 -2.98 -21.64
C CYS A 134 -8.14 -4.49 -21.57
N ASN A 135 -8.43 -5.20 -22.65
CA ASN A 135 -8.39 -6.66 -22.65
C ASN A 135 -7.08 -7.16 -23.23
N LEU A 136 -6.33 -7.92 -22.42
CA LEU A 136 -5.22 -8.71 -22.93
C LEU A 136 -5.75 -9.84 -23.82
N PRO A 137 -5.06 -10.16 -24.93
CA PRO A 137 -5.39 -11.30 -25.77
C PRO A 137 -5.43 -12.59 -24.96
N THR A 138 -6.29 -13.53 -25.35
CA THR A 138 -6.49 -14.79 -24.62
C THR A 138 -5.24 -15.66 -24.55
N ASP A 139 -4.38 -15.55 -25.55
CA ASP A 139 -3.09 -16.27 -25.69
C ASP A 139 -1.91 -15.54 -25.04
N SER A 140 -2.08 -14.27 -24.64
CA SER A 140 -1.04 -13.47 -24.02
C SER A 140 -1.11 -13.59 -22.49
N VAL A 141 0.03 -13.95 -21.88
CA VAL A 141 0.15 -14.00 -20.41
C VAL A 141 0.41 -12.60 -19.82
N TRP A 142 0.97 -11.71 -20.63
CA TRP A 142 1.31 -10.34 -20.25
C TRP A 142 1.34 -9.39 -21.46
N GLU A 143 1.32 -8.08 -21.20
CA GLU A 143 1.51 -7.00 -22.19
C GLU A 143 2.40 -5.90 -21.61
N HIS A 144 3.29 -5.33 -22.43
CA HIS A 144 4.12 -4.21 -21.99
C HIS A 144 3.28 -2.96 -21.67
N ILE A 145 3.79 -2.18 -20.73
CA ILE A 145 3.41 -0.78 -20.56
C ILE A 145 4.37 0.07 -21.38
N VAL A 146 3.87 1.11 -22.04
CA VAL A 146 4.66 2.02 -22.90
C VAL A 146 4.45 3.48 -22.54
N VAL A 147 5.33 4.36 -23.02
CA VAL A 147 5.15 5.81 -22.97
C VAL A 147 4.12 6.27 -23.98
N GLU A 148 3.23 7.16 -23.56
CA GLU A 148 2.44 8.02 -24.42
C GLU A 148 2.76 9.49 -24.13
N THR A 149 3.10 10.25 -25.17
CA THR A 149 3.48 11.67 -25.08
C THR A 149 2.32 12.61 -25.39
N ASP A 150 1.22 12.12 -25.97
CA ASP A 150 -0.02 12.86 -26.12
C ASP A 150 -0.91 12.68 -24.88
N MET A 151 -0.92 13.70 -24.01
CA MET A 151 -1.74 13.69 -22.81
C MET A 151 -3.24 13.62 -23.08
N THR A 152 -3.70 13.95 -24.29
CA THR A 152 -5.11 13.76 -24.68
C THR A 152 -5.45 12.28 -24.71
N VAL A 153 -4.58 11.46 -25.31
CA VAL A 153 -4.72 10.00 -25.32
C VAL A 153 -4.70 9.44 -23.91
N CYS A 154 -3.81 9.95 -23.04
CA CYS A 154 -3.74 9.54 -21.64
C CYS A 154 -5.03 9.81 -20.86
N ASN A 155 -5.64 10.97 -21.09
CA ASN A 155 -6.83 11.40 -20.35
C ASN A 155 -8.11 10.74 -20.86
N GLU A 156 -8.17 10.40 -22.14
CA GLU A 156 -9.37 9.83 -22.78
C GLU A 156 -9.37 8.29 -22.81
N ASN A 157 -8.22 7.65 -22.58
CA ASN A 157 -8.09 6.21 -22.69
C ASN A 157 -8.09 5.50 -21.31
N PRO A 158 -9.09 4.64 -21.01
CA PRO A 158 -9.11 3.88 -19.76
C PRO A 158 -7.93 2.91 -19.59
N ALA A 159 -7.22 2.57 -20.67
CA ALA A 159 -5.99 1.76 -20.63
C ALA A 159 -4.75 2.51 -20.12
N ALA A 160 -4.88 3.82 -19.83
CA ALA A 160 -3.86 4.63 -19.17
C ALA A 160 -4.12 4.81 -17.66
N LEU A 161 -5.21 4.23 -17.14
CA LEU A 161 -5.57 4.33 -15.73
C LEU A 161 -5.02 3.14 -14.93
N PHE A 162 -4.58 3.43 -13.70
CA PHE A 162 -4.04 2.44 -12.77
C PHE A 162 -4.60 2.65 -11.36
N HIS A 163 -4.82 1.55 -10.65
CA HIS A 163 -5.06 1.55 -9.21
C HIS A 163 -3.76 1.26 -8.49
N PHE A 164 -3.50 2.00 -7.41
CA PHE A 164 -2.38 1.74 -6.52
C PHE A 164 -2.90 1.50 -5.10
N ASP A 165 -2.58 0.33 -4.56
CA ASP A 165 -2.86 -0.02 -3.17
C ASP A 165 -1.58 0.20 -2.37
N ARG A 166 -1.60 1.26 -1.56
CA ARG A 166 -0.50 1.64 -0.66
C ARG A 166 -0.26 0.63 0.47
N ASP A 167 -1.26 -0.17 0.83
CA ASP A 167 -1.20 -1.10 1.95
C ASP A 167 -0.49 -2.40 1.56
N THR A 168 -0.59 -2.79 0.29
CA THR A 168 0.10 -3.95 -0.27
C THR A 168 1.21 -3.60 -1.26
N GLY A 169 1.32 -2.32 -1.67
CA GLY A 169 2.17 -1.88 -2.78
C GLY A 169 1.79 -2.52 -4.12
N ARG A 170 0.51 -2.87 -4.31
CA ARG A 170 0.05 -3.54 -5.53
C ARG A 170 -0.35 -2.48 -6.54
N LEU A 171 0.15 -2.63 -7.77
CA LEU A 171 -0.23 -1.79 -8.91
C LEU A 171 -1.10 -2.61 -9.85
N VAL A 172 -2.26 -2.07 -10.23
CA VAL A 172 -3.26 -2.78 -11.06
C VAL A 172 -3.66 -1.90 -12.23
N HIS A 173 -3.67 -2.47 -13.42
CA HIS A 173 -4.21 -1.80 -14.59
C HIS A 173 -5.73 -1.72 -14.50
N HIS A 174 -6.28 -0.51 -14.61
CA HIS A 174 -7.64 -0.18 -14.18
C HIS A 174 -8.71 -1.07 -14.81
N CYS A 175 -8.75 -1.12 -16.14
CA CYS A 175 -9.84 -1.80 -16.82
C CYS A 175 -9.61 -3.30 -17.04
N SER A 176 -8.37 -3.80 -16.91
CA SER A 176 -8.13 -5.26 -16.99
C SER A 176 -8.21 -5.95 -15.63
N GLY A 177 -8.04 -5.22 -14.53
CA GLY A 177 -7.91 -5.78 -13.18
C GLY A 177 -6.61 -6.57 -12.94
N TYR A 178 -5.74 -6.63 -13.94
CA TYR A 178 -4.49 -7.38 -13.88
C TYR A 178 -3.36 -6.58 -13.21
N GLN A 179 -2.48 -7.30 -12.52
CA GLN A 179 -1.34 -6.69 -11.82
C GLN A 179 -0.30 -6.17 -12.81
N VAL A 180 0.35 -5.07 -12.45
CA VAL A 180 1.52 -4.56 -13.14
C VAL A 180 2.76 -5.09 -12.42
N CYS A 181 3.57 -5.87 -13.12
CA CYS A 181 4.72 -6.54 -12.52
C CYS A 181 6.00 -6.35 -13.37
N PRO A 182 7.17 -6.43 -12.72
CA PRO A 182 8.43 -6.75 -13.39
C PRO A 182 8.32 -8.14 -14.05
N LEU A 183 8.71 -8.26 -15.31
CA LEU A 183 8.56 -9.49 -16.11
C LEU A 183 9.73 -10.47 -15.96
N HIS A 184 10.84 -10.05 -15.36
CA HIS A 184 12.03 -10.87 -15.15
C HIS A 184 12.60 -10.74 -13.74
N PRO A 185 13.34 -11.78 -13.26
CA PRO A 185 14.24 -11.73 -12.11
C PRO A 185 15.03 -10.42 -12.07
N PHE A 186 15.03 -9.73 -10.93
CA PHE A 186 15.74 -8.48 -10.74
C PHE A 186 17.26 -8.74 -10.77
N GLY A 187 17.89 -8.38 -11.87
CA GLY A 187 19.30 -7.98 -11.91
C GLY A 187 19.39 -6.46 -11.87
N SER A 188 20.19 -5.86 -12.75
CA SER A 188 20.24 -4.41 -12.91
C SER A 188 19.06 -3.81 -13.66
N THR A 189 18.29 -4.63 -14.40
CA THR A 189 17.15 -4.18 -15.23
C THR A 189 16.02 -5.20 -15.23
N SER A 190 14.77 -4.75 -15.39
CA SER A 190 13.62 -5.63 -15.64
C SER A 190 12.55 -4.95 -16.48
N TRP A 191 11.95 -5.64 -17.45
CA TRP A 191 10.80 -5.10 -18.19
C TRP A 191 9.58 -5.01 -17.30
N VAL A 192 8.66 -4.07 -17.55
CA VAL A 192 7.39 -3.98 -16.83
C VAL A 192 6.23 -4.32 -17.75
N GLY A 193 5.26 -5.07 -17.23
CA GLY A 193 4.05 -5.40 -17.97
C GLY A 193 2.83 -5.66 -17.10
N ILE A 194 1.68 -5.58 -17.73
CA ILE A 194 0.38 -5.98 -17.19
C ILE A 194 0.27 -7.49 -17.33
N VAL A 195 0.01 -8.20 -16.24
CA VAL A 195 0.20 -9.65 -16.14
C VAL A 195 -1.07 -10.32 -15.62
N LYS A 196 -1.60 -11.23 -16.42
CA LYS A 196 -2.88 -11.91 -16.16
C LYS A 196 -2.82 -12.90 -14.98
N THR A 197 -1.67 -13.55 -14.78
CA THR A 197 -1.49 -14.60 -13.77
C THR A 197 -1.11 -14.07 -12.39
N GLY A 198 -0.94 -12.76 -12.23
CA GLY A 198 -0.32 -12.15 -11.06
C GLY A 198 1.21 -12.28 -11.05
N CYS A 199 1.87 -11.57 -10.13
CA CYS A 199 3.32 -11.48 -10.02
C CYS A 199 3.96 -12.70 -9.32
N ASN A 200 3.59 -13.93 -9.71
CA ASN A 200 3.92 -15.16 -8.96
C ASN A 200 5.31 -15.76 -9.24
N TRP A 201 6.18 -15.08 -9.99
CA TRP A 201 7.45 -15.67 -10.44
C TRP A 201 8.57 -15.62 -9.38
N TYR A 202 8.27 -15.08 -8.21
CA TYR A 202 9.13 -15.12 -7.04
C TYR A 202 8.34 -15.80 -5.92
N GLN A 203 8.90 -16.87 -5.38
CA GLN A 203 8.33 -17.66 -4.27
C GLN A 203 9.33 -17.76 -3.11
N ASP A 204 10.39 -16.97 -3.14
CA ASP A 204 11.41 -17.00 -2.09
C ASP A 204 11.05 -15.98 -1.02
N ILE A 205 11.32 -16.31 0.24
CA ILE A 205 11.00 -15.53 1.46
C ILE A 205 11.44 -14.04 1.45
N ASN A 206 12.20 -13.63 0.43
CA ASN A 206 12.56 -12.25 0.09
C ASN A 206 11.53 -11.51 -0.79
N ASP A 207 10.36 -12.10 -1.09
CA ASP A 207 9.31 -11.55 -1.97
C ASP A 207 8.77 -10.15 -1.57
N TYR A 208 9.06 -9.68 -0.36
CA TYR A 208 8.71 -8.33 0.11
C TYR A 208 9.37 -7.21 -0.70
N PHE A 209 10.49 -7.51 -1.36
CA PHE A 209 11.24 -6.59 -2.20
C PHE A 209 10.60 -6.37 -3.59
N HIS A 210 9.38 -6.85 -3.86
CA HIS A 210 8.79 -6.81 -5.21
C HIS A 210 7.49 -6.02 -5.30
N THR A 211 7.29 -5.09 -4.36
CA THR A 211 6.12 -4.21 -4.31
C THR A 211 6.43 -2.83 -4.88
N TRP A 212 5.40 -2.20 -5.45
CA TRP A 212 5.45 -0.80 -5.86
C TRP A 212 5.33 0.10 -4.64
N ARG A 213 6.17 1.14 -4.57
CA ARG A 213 6.24 2.09 -3.45
C ARG A 213 6.31 3.51 -3.97
N ARG A 214 5.95 4.48 -3.12
CA ARG A 214 6.08 5.90 -3.43
C ARG A 214 6.81 6.66 -2.34
N ASN A 215 7.73 7.52 -2.74
CA ASN A 215 8.37 8.45 -1.82
C ASN A 215 7.50 9.69 -1.58
N PHE A 216 8.01 10.62 -0.77
CA PHE A 216 7.30 11.86 -0.44
C PHE A 216 7.16 12.86 -1.61
N LEU A 217 7.87 12.64 -2.73
CA LEU A 217 7.68 13.37 -3.98
C LEU A 217 6.64 12.70 -4.90
N GLY A 218 6.13 11.54 -4.51
CA GLY A 218 5.11 10.77 -5.23
C GLY A 218 5.72 9.92 -6.33
N TYR A 219 7.05 9.84 -6.39
CA TYR A 219 7.77 9.06 -7.39
C TYR A 219 7.57 7.58 -7.10
N LEU A 220 7.37 6.82 -8.16
CA LEU A 220 7.06 5.41 -8.14
C LEU A 220 8.36 4.61 -8.23
N TYR A 221 8.47 3.60 -7.38
CA TYR A 221 9.61 2.70 -7.32
C TYR A 221 9.11 1.27 -7.20
N SER A 222 9.91 0.32 -7.65
CA SER A 222 9.73 -1.08 -7.32
C SER A 222 11.05 -1.57 -6.78
N ASN A 223 11.10 -1.85 -5.48
CA ASN A 223 12.36 -2.07 -4.78
C ASN A 223 13.29 -0.84 -4.92
N ASN A 224 14.58 -1.07 -5.15
CA ASN A 224 15.60 -0.07 -5.47
C ASN A 224 15.70 0.26 -6.96
N LEU A 225 14.66 -0.06 -7.73
CA LEU A 225 14.61 0.25 -9.14
C LEU A 225 13.50 1.26 -9.44
N CYS A 226 13.84 2.14 -10.37
CA CYS A 226 13.01 3.22 -10.86
C CYS A 226 12.44 2.84 -12.23
N PRO A 227 11.17 3.19 -12.50
CA PRO A 227 10.62 3.24 -13.85
C PRO A 227 11.57 3.99 -14.80
N HIS A 228 11.96 3.32 -15.87
CA HIS A 228 12.87 3.82 -16.88
C HIS A 228 12.45 3.32 -18.27
N PHE A 229 12.99 3.88 -19.36
CA PHE A 229 12.68 3.44 -20.72
C PHE A 229 13.88 2.85 -21.43
N GLN A 230 13.58 1.96 -22.39
CA GLN A 230 14.60 1.33 -23.21
C GLN A 230 15.50 2.41 -23.84
N SER A 231 16.81 2.18 -23.79
CA SER A 231 17.83 3.05 -24.41
C SER A 231 17.84 4.51 -23.93
N TRP A 232 17.22 4.83 -22.78
CA TRP A 232 17.11 6.21 -22.30
C TRP A 232 16.33 7.12 -23.26
N ASP A 233 15.51 6.51 -24.11
CA ASP A 233 14.71 7.17 -25.14
C ASP A 233 13.26 7.27 -24.67
N TRP A 234 12.79 8.50 -24.54
CA TRP A 234 11.45 8.86 -24.04
C TRP A 234 10.44 9.03 -25.17
N ALA A 235 10.74 8.50 -26.37
CA ALA A 235 9.81 8.49 -27.48
C ALA A 235 8.55 7.68 -27.17
N GLN A 236 7.44 8.08 -27.81
CA GLN A 236 6.17 7.38 -27.77
C GLN A 236 6.33 5.89 -28.13
N GLY A 237 5.61 5.02 -27.43
CA GLY A 237 5.56 3.58 -27.67
C GLY A 237 6.73 2.78 -27.12
N LYS A 238 7.70 3.43 -26.45
CA LYS A 238 8.84 2.74 -25.83
C LYS A 238 8.40 1.95 -24.60
N PRO A 239 8.80 0.68 -24.47
CA PRO A 239 8.43 -0.14 -23.31
C PRO A 239 9.07 0.35 -22.02
N LEU A 240 8.28 0.29 -20.95
CA LEU A 240 8.71 0.58 -19.59
C LEU A 240 9.62 -0.55 -19.07
N MET A 241 10.68 -0.13 -18.41
CA MET A 241 11.66 -0.94 -17.71
C MET A 241 11.80 -0.44 -16.27
N LEU A 242 12.46 -1.23 -15.45
CA LEU A 242 13.01 -0.86 -14.15
C LEU A 242 14.53 -0.86 -14.28
N TYR A 243 15.18 0.17 -13.74
CA TYR A 243 16.64 0.33 -13.71
C TYR A 243 17.07 0.91 -12.36
N HIS A 244 18.35 0.75 -11.99
CA HIS A 244 18.90 1.39 -10.79
C HIS A 244 18.64 2.90 -10.78
N CYS A 245 18.15 3.38 -9.64
CA CYS A 245 17.77 4.77 -9.45
C CYS A 245 18.96 5.75 -9.30
N GLU A 246 20.20 5.26 -9.38
CA GLU A 246 21.46 6.02 -9.20
C GLU A 246 21.71 7.09 -10.29
N HIS A 247 20.96 7.07 -11.39
CA HIS A 247 21.03 8.09 -12.42
C HIS A 247 19.87 9.07 -12.28
N TRP A 248 19.97 9.93 -11.26
CA TRP A 248 19.01 11.00 -11.02
C TRP A 248 18.96 11.96 -12.21
N GLU A 249 17.88 11.90 -12.97
CA GLU A 249 17.41 13.04 -13.75
C GLU A 249 15.95 13.27 -13.39
N PRO A 250 15.55 14.50 -12.96
CA PRO A 250 14.18 14.77 -12.54
C PRO A 250 13.15 14.41 -13.60
N ARG A 251 13.49 14.53 -14.89
CA ARG A 251 12.60 14.16 -16.00
C ARG A 251 12.35 12.67 -16.11
N ARG A 252 13.11 11.85 -15.38
CA ARG A 252 13.15 10.39 -15.53
C ARG A 252 12.33 9.60 -14.51
N VAL A 253 11.61 10.28 -13.64
CA VAL A 253 10.77 9.63 -12.62
C VAL A 253 9.32 9.56 -13.08
N MET A 254 8.65 8.48 -12.72
CA MET A 254 7.20 8.31 -12.85
C MET A 254 6.52 8.63 -11.53
N LYS A 255 5.33 9.21 -11.55
CA LYS A 255 4.57 9.55 -10.35
C LYS A 255 3.07 9.39 -10.54
N PHE A 256 2.38 9.29 -9.42
CA PHE A 256 0.93 9.43 -9.34
C PHE A 256 0.58 10.86 -8.92
N PRO A 257 0.12 11.73 -9.84
CA PRO A 257 -0.12 13.13 -9.52
C PRO A 257 -1.30 13.35 -8.57
N SER A 258 -2.30 12.48 -8.57
CA SER A 258 -3.56 12.67 -7.83
C SER A 258 -3.79 11.70 -6.67
N ILE A 259 -2.89 10.74 -6.44
CA ILE A 259 -3.04 9.78 -5.33
C ILE A 259 -2.45 10.38 -4.05
N PRO A 260 -3.23 10.58 -2.98
CA PRO A 260 -2.72 11.13 -1.73
C PRO A 260 -1.58 10.29 -1.14
N HIS A 261 -0.60 10.95 -0.56
CA HIS A 261 0.47 10.28 0.17
C HIS A 261 -0.02 9.60 1.45
N GLY A 262 0.66 8.54 1.85
CA GLY A 262 0.35 7.78 3.05
C GLY A 262 0.69 8.47 4.38
N PRO A 263 0.81 7.69 5.46
CA PRO A 263 0.78 8.21 6.82
C PRO A 263 2.13 8.73 7.34
N VAL A 264 3.25 8.39 6.69
CA VAL A 264 4.59 8.69 7.21
C VAL A 264 4.93 10.13 6.92
N TYR A 265 5.08 10.95 7.96
CA TYR A 265 5.56 12.33 7.81
C TYR A 265 7.09 12.33 7.63
N VAL A 266 7.57 13.07 6.64
CA VAL A 266 8.99 13.12 6.28
C VAL A 266 9.49 14.55 6.42
N GLN A 267 10.69 14.70 6.98
CA GLN A 267 11.46 15.95 6.97
C GLN A 267 12.85 15.68 6.40
N VAL A 268 13.35 16.59 5.59
CA VAL A 268 14.69 16.53 5.00
C VAL A 268 15.49 17.75 5.42
N VAL A 269 16.71 17.51 5.88
CA VAL A 269 17.69 18.52 6.28
C VAL A 269 18.90 18.39 5.36
N MET A 270 19.14 19.44 4.58
CA MET A 270 20.21 19.52 3.59
C MET A 270 21.40 20.31 4.13
N GLY A 271 22.56 20.12 3.49
CA GLY A 271 23.77 20.92 3.74
C GLY A 271 24.52 20.50 4.99
N LEU A 272 24.40 19.22 5.35
CA LEU A 272 25.20 18.61 6.39
C LEU A 272 26.57 18.20 5.79
N SER A 273 27.58 18.07 6.63
CA SER A 273 28.94 17.70 6.23
C SER A 273 29.01 16.30 5.61
N TYR A 274 30.11 15.98 4.94
CA TYR A 274 30.37 14.61 4.51
C TYR A 274 30.92 13.77 5.67
N SER A 275 30.07 13.53 6.67
CA SER A 275 30.41 12.73 7.84
C SER A 275 29.23 11.99 8.44
N LYS A 276 29.50 10.76 8.90
CA LYS A 276 28.56 9.89 9.64
C LYS A 276 28.35 10.35 11.09
N ASN A 277 28.13 11.63 11.33
CA ASN A 277 28.01 12.23 12.66
C ASN A 277 26.54 12.54 13.02
N TRP A 278 26.01 11.84 14.03
CA TRP A 278 24.68 12.11 14.55
C TRP A 278 24.57 13.50 15.19
N ASP A 279 25.59 13.94 15.92
CA ASP A 279 25.54 15.21 16.66
C ASP A 279 25.35 16.40 15.73
N GLU A 280 25.94 16.35 14.54
CA GLU A 280 25.72 17.39 13.53
C GLU A 280 24.24 17.43 13.12
N TYR A 281 23.65 16.27 12.82
CA TYR A 281 22.29 16.20 12.32
C TYR A 281 21.24 16.50 13.40
N ILE A 282 21.31 15.84 14.57
CA ILE A 282 20.30 15.95 15.62
C ILE A 282 20.33 17.31 16.32
N ASN A 283 21.47 18.02 16.30
CA ASN A 283 21.57 19.39 16.82
C ASN A 283 21.41 20.44 15.72
N HIS A 284 21.22 20.05 14.46
CA HIS A 284 21.05 20.99 13.36
C HIS A 284 19.80 21.87 13.61
N PRO A 285 19.86 23.20 13.37
CA PRO A 285 18.72 24.09 13.61
C PRO A 285 17.44 23.67 12.86
N LYS A 286 17.59 23.09 11.66
CA LYS A 286 16.45 22.58 10.87
C LYS A 286 15.85 21.28 11.42
N PHE A 287 16.65 20.46 12.12
CA PHE A 287 16.18 19.24 12.77
C PHE A 287 15.47 19.55 14.09
N THR A 288 16.07 20.43 14.89
CA THR A 288 15.55 20.85 16.21
C THR A 288 14.30 21.72 16.12
N GLY A 289 13.96 22.21 14.93
CA GLY A 289 12.82 23.10 14.69
C GLY A 289 13.10 24.58 14.96
N ALA A 290 14.35 24.95 15.23
CA ALA A 290 14.78 26.35 15.28
C ALA A 290 14.74 27.02 13.90
N GLN A 291 14.83 26.23 12.83
CA GLN A 291 14.65 26.63 11.44
C GLN A 291 13.73 25.64 10.72
N ALA A 292 13.12 26.06 9.62
CA ALA A 292 12.32 25.18 8.78
C ALA A 292 13.21 24.12 8.09
N PRO A 293 12.79 22.85 8.01
CA PRO A 293 13.42 21.86 7.14
C PRO A 293 13.40 22.29 5.68
N ASP A 294 14.35 21.78 4.89
CA ASP A 294 14.44 22.08 3.46
C ASP A 294 13.26 21.47 2.70
N PHE A 295 12.86 20.27 3.08
CA PHE A 295 11.67 19.61 2.56
C PHE A 295 10.86 18.97 3.66
N VAL A 296 9.55 18.99 3.49
CA VAL A 296 8.60 18.24 4.30
C VAL A 296 7.57 17.60 3.39
N GLY A 297 7.04 16.45 3.79
CA GLY A 297 6.02 15.76 3.00
C GLY A 297 5.46 14.56 3.74
N HIS A 298 4.65 13.79 3.03
CA HIS A 298 4.20 12.49 3.51
C HIS A 298 4.57 11.42 2.50
N GLN A 299 4.78 10.18 2.93
CA GLN A 299 4.96 9.03 2.07
C GLN A 299 4.27 7.78 2.63
N ASP A 300 4.31 6.69 1.87
CA ASP A 300 3.48 5.52 2.14
C ASP A 300 4.01 4.64 3.28
N ASP A 301 5.34 4.52 3.40
CA ASP A 301 6.00 3.62 4.34
C ASP A 301 7.37 4.16 4.80
N PHE A 302 8.10 3.39 5.63
CA PHE A 302 9.45 3.71 6.07
C PHE A 302 10.48 3.15 5.09
N PHE A 303 10.53 3.74 3.90
CA PHE A 303 11.46 3.35 2.83
C PHE A 303 12.01 4.60 2.12
N THR A 304 13.30 4.56 1.79
CA THR A 304 13.89 5.40 0.74
C THR A 304 14.45 4.48 -0.33
N ALA A 305 14.11 4.76 -1.59
CA ALA A 305 14.73 4.07 -2.69
C ALA A 305 16.20 4.49 -2.78
N SER A 306 17.08 3.52 -3.05
CA SER A 306 18.46 3.80 -3.47
C SER A 306 18.45 4.87 -4.55
N GLY A 307 19.38 5.82 -4.52
CA GLY A 307 19.55 6.77 -5.61
C GLY A 307 19.84 8.14 -5.05
N SER A 308 20.98 8.69 -5.47
CA SER A 308 21.54 9.98 -5.08
C SER A 308 20.56 11.13 -5.31
N TRP A 309 19.63 11.29 -4.36
CA TRP A 309 18.72 12.43 -4.29
C TRP A 309 19.55 13.70 -4.16
N THR A 310 20.59 13.57 -3.36
CA THR A 310 21.62 14.54 -3.06
C THR A 310 22.62 13.83 -2.15
N GLU A 311 23.75 14.47 -1.91
CA GLU A 311 24.70 14.02 -0.88
C GLU A 311 24.62 14.93 0.34
N GLY A 312 25.04 14.45 1.51
CA GLY A 312 25.22 15.28 2.70
C GLY A 312 23.89 15.78 3.29
N TYR A 313 22.95 14.86 3.51
CA TYR A 313 21.64 15.18 4.06
C TYR A 313 21.19 14.23 5.18
N GLY A 314 20.13 14.62 5.87
CA GLY A 314 19.46 13.80 6.87
C GLY A 314 17.95 13.76 6.61
N MET A 315 17.34 12.61 6.85
CA MET A 315 15.89 12.43 6.80
C MET A 315 15.34 11.98 8.14
N ARG A 316 14.12 12.42 8.43
CA ARG A 316 13.35 12.01 9.60
C ARG A 316 11.98 11.55 9.14
N PHE A 317 11.63 10.33 9.49
CA PHE A 317 10.34 9.71 9.22
C PHE A 317 9.60 9.56 10.54
N GLU A 318 8.34 9.97 10.61
CA GLU A 318 7.51 9.88 11.82
C GLU A 318 6.13 9.29 11.47
N ALA A 319 5.67 8.32 12.28
CA ALA A 319 4.31 7.79 12.20
C ALA A 319 3.86 7.18 13.54
N ILE A 320 2.61 6.72 13.58
CA ILE A 320 2.11 5.84 14.63
C ILE A 320 2.01 4.41 14.08
N PHE A 321 2.81 3.49 14.61
CA PHE A 321 2.70 2.06 14.32
C PHE A 321 1.58 1.43 15.15
N VAL A 322 0.66 0.75 14.48
CA VAL A 322 -0.45 0.04 15.11
C VAL A 322 -0.18 -1.45 15.00
N ALA A 323 0.13 -2.09 16.13
CA ALA A 323 0.49 -3.50 16.13
C ALA A 323 -0.69 -4.37 15.62
N PRO A 324 -0.50 -5.21 14.58
CA PRO A 324 -1.57 -6.05 14.04
C PRO A 324 -1.96 -7.22 14.97
N SER A 325 -1.05 -7.60 15.87
CA SER A 325 -1.23 -8.68 16.85
C SER A 325 -0.62 -8.30 18.19
N THR A 326 -1.02 -8.99 19.26
CA THR A 326 -0.36 -8.86 20.56
C THR A 326 0.80 -9.85 20.61
N GLY A 327 1.99 -9.40 21.01
CA GLY A 327 3.13 -10.30 21.16
C GLY A 327 4.46 -9.56 21.21
N ASP A 328 5.52 -10.35 21.08
CA ASP A 328 6.89 -9.89 21.16
C ASP A 328 7.43 -9.61 19.76
N TYR A 329 7.53 -8.32 19.44
CA TYR A 329 8.01 -7.83 18.15
C TYR A 329 9.51 -7.66 18.16
N LYS A 330 10.15 -7.92 17.03
CA LYS A 330 11.53 -7.49 16.76
C LYS A 330 11.53 -6.51 15.62
N PHE A 331 12.50 -5.61 15.60
CA PHE A 331 12.63 -4.62 14.54
C PHE A 331 13.95 -4.80 13.82
N ARG A 332 13.95 -4.48 12.53
CA ARG A 332 15.16 -4.41 11.72
C ARG A 332 15.17 -3.12 10.95
N ILE A 333 16.33 -2.48 10.90
CA ILE A 333 16.58 -1.34 10.04
C ILE A 333 17.81 -1.63 9.20
N TYR A 334 17.78 -1.20 7.95
CA TYR A 334 18.95 -1.22 7.10
C TYR A 334 18.99 0.08 6.30
N CYS A 335 20.18 0.58 6.02
CA CYS A 335 20.39 1.88 5.41
C CYS A 335 21.80 2.00 4.83
N ASP A 336 22.05 3.10 4.14
CA ASP A 336 23.36 3.63 3.82
C ASP A 336 23.26 5.17 3.99
N ASP A 337 24.03 5.84 4.86
CA ASP A 337 25.18 5.35 5.62
C ASP A 337 24.91 4.95 7.08
N ILE A 338 24.14 5.77 7.80
CA ILE A 338 23.78 5.49 9.20
C ILE A 338 22.31 5.78 9.43
N CYS A 339 21.69 4.96 10.27
CA CYS A 339 20.28 5.10 10.58
C CYS A 339 19.98 4.72 12.02
N MET A 340 18.96 5.36 12.56
CA MET A 340 18.52 5.16 13.93
C MET A 340 17.02 4.89 13.91
N PHE A 341 16.60 3.91 14.71
CA PHE A 341 15.19 3.64 14.96
C PHE A 341 14.84 3.94 16.41
N ASN A 342 13.86 4.83 16.57
CA ASN A 342 13.34 5.26 17.86
C ASN A 342 11.87 4.85 17.99
N MET A 343 11.47 4.40 19.17
CA MET A 343 10.10 3.97 19.46
C MET A 343 9.66 4.45 20.84
N GLY A 344 8.38 4.79 21.00
CA GLY A 344 7.79 5.16 22.29
C GLY A 344 6.28 5.34 22.23
N THR A 345 5.71 5.96 23.26
CA THR A 345 4.29 6.35 23.26
C THR A 345 4.05 7.74 22.67
N SER A 346 5.11 8.53 22.54
CA SER A 346 5.12 9.90 22.01
C SER A 346 6.53 10.28 21.55
N PRO A 347 6.71 11.37 20.79
CA PRO A 347 8.06 11.85 20.46
C PRO A 347 8.91 12.25 21.67
N GLN A 348 8.29 12.58 22.81
CA GLN A 348 8.96 12.98 24.05
C GLN A 348 9.40 11.79 24.90
N THR A 349 8.75 10.65 24.73
CA THR A 349 9.02 9.42 25.51
C THR A 349 9.70 8.33 24.68
N LYS A 350 10.05 8.64 23.42
CA LYS A 350 10.74 7.70 22.55
C LYS A 350 12.14 7.38 23.08
N THR A 351 12.58 6.16 22.82
CA THR A 351 13.93 5.69 23.08
C THR A 351 14.52 5.09 21.81
N THR A 352 15.83 5.23 21.62
CA THR A 352 16.55 4.52 20.57
C THR A 352 16.57 3.04 20.87
N ILE A 353 16.08 2.24 19.91
CA ILE A 353 16.09 0.78 20.00
C ILE A 353 17.03 0.15 18.98
N ILE A 354 17.39 0.87 17.91
CA ILE A 354 18.46 0.50 16.98
C ILE A 354 19.26 1.76 16.60
N ASP A 355 20.59 1.67 16.63
CA ASP A 355 21.53 2.64 16.06
C ASP A 355 22.49 1.84 15.18
N TYR A 356 22.28 1.90 13.87
CA TYR A 356 22.99 1.10 12.89
C TYR A 356 23.88 1.99 12.03
N ARG A 357 25.10 1.51 11.81
CA ARG A 357 26.10 2.14 10.95
C ARG A 357 26.58 1.13 9.95
N THR A 358 26.44 1.46 8.68
CA THR A 358 26.85 0.59 7.59
C THR A 358 28.38 0.54 7.53
N PRO A 359 29.01 -0.65 7.62
CA PRO A 359 30.46 -0.77 7.74
C PRO A 359 31.25 -0.23 6.54
N ASP A 360 30.69 -0.34 5.32
CA ASP A 360 31.25 0.10 4.03
C ASP A 360 30.09 0.20 2.99
N MET A 361 30.33 0.66 1.76
CA MET A 361 29.33 0.62 0.65
C MET A 361 28.76 -0.81 0.51
N THR A 362 27.61 -1.05 1.12
CA THR A 362 26.92 -2.33 1.01
C THR A 362 25.86 -2.22 -0.06
N PRO A 363 25.78 -3.19 -0.99
CA PRO A 363 24.66 -3.23 -1.91
C PRO A 363 23.35 -3.16 -1.13
N ASN A 364 22.41 -2.41 -1.67
CA ASN A 364 21.05 -2.44 -1.19
C ASN A 364 20.56 -3.92 -1.18
N TYR A 365 19.57 -4.27 -0.35
CA TYR A 365 19.05 -5.65 -0.13
C TYR A 365 19.73 -6.51 0.96
N LEU A 366 20.67 -5.96 1.75
CA LEU A 366 21.32 -6.68 2.85
C LEU A 366 20.62 -6.51 4.22
N ALA A 367 19.28 -6.44 4.24
CA ALA A 367 18.47 -6.30 5.47
C ALA A 367 18.67 -7.46 6.48
N PHE A 368 19.28 -8.56 6.02
CA PHE A 368 19.51 -9.77 6.82
C PHE A 368 20.98 -10.10 7.08
N THR A 369 21.89 -9.17 6.78
CA THR A 369 23.33 -9.47 6.77
C THR A 369 24.00 -9.22 8.11
N PHE A 370 23.62 -8.16 8.83
CA PHE A 370 24.33 -7.74 10.03
C PHE A 370 23.43 -7.81 11.26
N THR A 371 23.92 -8.43 12.34
CA THR A 371 23.17 -8.51 13.60
C THR A 371 22.82 -7.13 14.16
N ALA A 372 23.65 -6.12 13.94
CA ALA A 372 23.42 -4.74 14.38
C ALA A 372 22.22 -4.05 13.71
N GLN A 373 21.67 -4.64 12.64
CA GLN A 373 20.44 -4.18 12.01
C GLN A 373 19.20 -4.54 12.83
N GLU A 374 19.27 -5.54 13.72
CA GLU A 374 18.16 -6.01 14.54
C GLU A 374 18.15 -5.37 15.94
N SER A 375 16.97 -5.11 16.50
CA SER A 375 16.80 -4.66 17.89
C SER A 375 17.45 -5.65 18.88
N PRO A 376 18.10 -5.19 19.98
CA PRO A 376 18.84 -6.04 20.93
C PRO A 376 17.93 -6.89 21.85
N GLY A 377 16.71 -7.18 21.41
CA GLY A 377 15.67 -7.89 22.14
C GLY A 377 14.32 -7.77 21.43
N SER A 378 13.30 -8.36 22.04
CA SER A 378 11.92 -8.20 21.62
C SER A 378 11.20 -7.11 22.42
N HIS A 379 10.19 -6.51 21.82
CA HIS A 379 9.35 -5.45 22.38
C HIS A 379 7.91 -5.95 22.44
N SER A 380 7.35 -6.04 23.64
CA SER A 380 5.97 -6.51 23.83
C SER A 380 4.97 -5.41 23.45
N LEU A 381 4.19 -5.65 22.40
CA LEU A 381 3.17 -4.72 21.90
C LEU A 381 1.78 -5.33 21.99
N LEU A 382 0.77 -4.48 22.14
CA LEU A 382 -0.63 -4.86 22.23
C LEU A 382 -1.32 -4.57 20.90
N LYS A 383 -2.11 -5.55 20.41
CA LYS A 383 -2.90 -5.39 19.19
C LYS A 383 -3.76 -4.12 19.23
N GLY A 384 -3.70 -3.35 18.15
CA GLY A 384 -4.51 -2.14 17.97
C GLY A 384 -4.04 -0.92 18.77
N VAL A 385 -3.02 -1.07 19.62
CA VAL A 385 -2.39 0.06 20.31
C VAL A 385 -1.42 0.76 19.36
N GLY A 386 -1.47 2.09 19.37
CA GLY A 386 -0.58 2.95 18.59
C GLY A 386 0.71 3.27 19.36
N TYR A 387 1.84 3.12 18.68
CA TYR A 387 3.17 3.43 19.19
C TYR A 387 3.83 4.44 18.27
N TYR A 388 4.36 5.52 18.84
CA TYR A 388 5.18 6.45 18.08
C TYR A 388 6.43 5.73 17.58
N VAL A 389 6.70 5.87 16.29
CA VAL A 389 7.87 5.32 15.61
C VAL A 389 8.56 6.41 14.81
N GLU A 390 9.88 6.42 14.86
CA GLU A 390 10.71 7.36 14.14
C GLU A 390 11.94 6.67 13.57
N MET A 391 12.19 6.90 12.28
CA MET A 391 13.42 6.51 11.62
C MET A 391 14.20 7.78 11.30
N LEU A 392 15.47 7.79 11.65
CA LEU A 392 16.43 8.80 11.21
C LEU A 392 17.37 8.15 10.21
N LEU A 393 17.58 8.81 9.08
CA LEU A 393 18.64 8.51 8.12
C LEU A 393 19.59 9.68 8.11
N ARG A 394 20.89 9.39 8.11
CA ARG A 394 21.94 10.35 7.82
C ARG A 394 22.81 9.75 6.73
N GLU A 395 22.72 10.37 5.57
CA GLU A 395 23.43 10.00 4.35
C GLU A 395 24.66 10.92 4.22
N ASP A 396 25.79 10.35 3.84
CA ASP A 396 27.05 11.07 3.59
C ASP A 396 27.31 11.25 2.08
N MET A 397 27.78 10.18 1.42
CA MET A 397 28.01 10.14 -0.01
C MET A 397 27.61 8.80 -0.63
N TYR A 398 26.82 8.89 -1.71
CA TYR A 398 26.31 7.81 -2.54
C TYR A 398 25.38 6.86 -1.78
N GLY A 399 24.55 6.14 -2.54
CA GLY A 399 23.89 4.94 -2.01
C GLY A 399 22.67 5.20 -1.13
N ASP A 400 21.95 6.31 -1.28
CA ASP A 400 20.80 6.74 -0.49
C ASP A 400 19.75 5.67 -0.16
N HIS A 401 19.85 4.97 0.97
CA HIS A 401 18.91 3.92 1.31
C HIS A 401 18.57 3.90 2.81
N ALA A 402 17.30 3.63 3.12
CA ALA A 402 16.83 3.28 4.45
C ALA A 402 15.53 2.50 4.35
N GLU A 403 15.37 1.44 5.14
CA GLU A 403 14.08 0.81 5.35
C GLU A 403 13.94 0.17 6.72
N LEU A 404 12.69 0.22 7.22
CA LEU A 404 12.30 -0.34 8.49
C LEU A 404 11.37 -1.54 8.32
N MET A 405 11.70 -2.61 9.02
CA MET A 405 10.97 -3.87 9.05
C MET A 405 10.65 -4.28 10.49
N PHE A 406 9.63 -5.11 10.65
CA PHE A 406 9.27 -5.73 11.92
C PHE A 406 8.95 -7.21 11.76
N PHE A 407 9.24 -7.99 12.79
CA PHE A 407 8.82 -9.37 12.91
C PHE A 407 7.40 -9.43 13.48
N GLU A 408 6.46 -9.97 12.72
CA GLU A 408 5.08 -10.16 13.17
C GLU A 408 4.93 -11.47 13.95
N PRO A 409 4.63 -11.43 15.27
CA PRO A 409 4.66 -12.62 16.10
C PRO A 409 3.53 -13.61 15.78
N SER A 410 2.36 -13.16 15.28
CA SER A 410 1.27 -14.06 14.90
C SER A 410 1.57 -14.88 13.65
N GLU A 411 2.32 -14.31 12.72
CA GLU A 411 2.60 -14.93 11.42
C GLU A 411 4.02 -15.47 11.31
N GLN A 412 4.89 -15.16 12.28
CA GLN A 412 6.28 -15.59 12.34
C GLN A 412 7.08 -15.17 11.10
N LEU A 413 6.81 -13.97 10.59
CA LEU A 413 7.40 -13.44 9.37
C LEU A 413 7.89 -12.01 9.57
N TRP A 414 9.00 -11.68 8.91
CA TRP A 414 9.46 -10.30 8.79
C TRP A 414 8.61 -9.58 7.75
N ARG A 415 8.25 -8.32 8.04
CA ARG A 415 7.44 -7.48 7.17
C ARG A 415 8.02 -6.07 7.06
N PRO A 416 7.92 -5.43 5.89
CA PRO A 416 8.11 -3.99 5.82
C PRO A 416 7.05 -3.27 6.66
N MET A 417 7.41 -2.13 7.23
CA MET A 417 6.48 -1.27 7.94
C MET A 417 5.60 -0.48 6.95
N ALA A 418 4.73 -1.19 6.23
CA ALA A 418 3.85 -0.65 5.20
C ALA A 418 2.67 0.17 5.77
N SER A 419 2.05 0.98 4.90
CA SER A 419 0.93 1.90 5.20
C SER A 419 -0.17 1.30 6.08
N LYS A 420 -0.60 0.06 5.85
CA LYS A 420 -1.66 -0.60 6.65
C LYS A 420 -1.36 -0.74 8.14
N TYR A 421 -0.09 -0.71 8.53
CA TYR A 421 0.33 -0.78 9.94
C TYR A 421 0.55 0.60 10.54
N LEU A 422 0.29 1.67 9.80
CA LEU A 422 0.68 3.02 10.13
C LEU A 422 -0.51 3.96 10.16
N LYS A 423 -0.44 4.96 11.04
CA LYS A 423 -1.35 6.10 11.08
C LYS A 423 -0.55 7.39 11.10
N ARG A 424 -1.18 8.46 10.58
CA ARG A 424 -0.62 9.80 10.62
C ARG A 424 -0.38 10.21 12.07
N TYR A 425 0.83 10.68 12.32
CA TYR A 425 1.19 11.31 13.59
C TYR A 425 0.90 12.83 13.56
N ARG A 426 1.14 13.48 12.41
CA ARG A 426 0.88 14.90 12.16
C ARG A 426 -0.12 15.10 11.04
#